data_AF-A0A818WSB2-F1
#
_entry.id   AF-A0A818WSB2-F1
#
_cell.length_a   1.000
_cell.length_b   1.000
_cell.length_c   1.000
_cell.angle_alpha   90.00
_cell.angle_beta   90.00
_cell.angle_gamma   90.00
#
_symmetry.space_group_name_H-M   'P 1'
#
loop_
_entity.id
_entity.type
_entity.pdbx_description
1 polymer ?
#
loop_
_entity_poly.entity_id
_entity_poly.type
_entity_poly.pdbx_seq_one_letter_code
_entity_poly.pdbx_strand_id
1 'polypeptide(L)'
;MEPFRMLSLMIFVILLPSAVIAQYGFCTATNGRRGECISTSKCKTNGGSSDPANLCPGDNSIQCCTYRTCTNTKGVGGMCQPTATCNGNSDPANLCPGPNHIQCCTSNGGGSSNGNLPGLDAVQSKYARIIAKTARDYGLPIRGCEVAIVTAIVESNIRVYANSKVPESYKYPHDAVGKSL
;
A
#
# COMPACT_ATOMS: atom_id res chain seq x y z
N MET A 1 -60.37 1.56 53.30
CA MET A 1 -60.37 2.86 52.62
C MET A 1 -59.17 2.91 51.67
N GLU A 2 -59.44 2.63 50.40
CA GLU A 2 -58.70 3.11 49.21
C GLU A 2 -58.68 4.66 49.18
N PRO A 3 -57.85 5.38 48.37
CA PRO A 3 -57.54 4.94 47.01
C PRO A 3 -56.19 5.28 46.36
N PHE A 4 -55.80 4.34 45.49
CA PHE A 4 -55.24 4.55 44.15
C PHE A 4 -55.55 5.93 43.54
N ARG A 5 -54.52 6.70 43.15
CA ARG A 5 -54.62 7.67 42.06
C ARG A 5 -53.49 7.52 41.07
N MET A 6 -53.95 7.16 39.89
CA MET A 6 -53.30 6.86 38.63
C MET A 6 -52.91 8.17 37.91
N LEU A 7 -51.91 8.06 37.03
CA LEU A 7 -51.76 8.80 35.77
C LEU A 7 -51.07 10.19 35.76
N SER A 8 -49.79 10.21 35.35
CA SER A 8 -49.26 11.05 34.27
C SER A 8 -47.79 10.65 34.03
N LEU A 9 -47.52 9.61 33.24
CA LEU A 9 -47.11 9.69 31.83
C LEU A 9 -45.93 10.67 31.57
N MET A 10 -44.86 10.14 30.95
CA MET A 10 -43.65 10.78 30.37
C MET A 10 -42.32 10.49 31.08
N ILE A 11 -41.99 9.21 31.31
CA ILE A 11 -40.59 8.79 31.17
C ILE A 11 -40.34 8.68 29.67
N PHE A 12 -39.80 9.74 29.08
CA PHE A 12 -39.26 9.74 27.73
C PHE A 12 -37.99 8.88 27.76
N VAL A 13 -38.15 7.56 27.63
CA VAL A 13 -37.02 6.67 27.33
C VAL A 13 -36.54 7.10 25.95
N ILE A 14 -35.45 7.85 25.93
CA ILE A 14 -34.78 8.28 24.72
C ILE A 14 -34.29 6.99 24.04
N LEU A 15 -35.10 6.50 23.09
CA LEU A 15 -34.65 5.63 22.01
C LEU A 15 -33.62 6.44 21.22
N LEU A 16 -32.38 6.45 21.71
CA LEU A 16 -31.23 6.71 20.87
C LEU A 16 -31.20 5.52 19.89
N PRO A 17 -31.51 5.70 18.59
CA PRO A 17 -31.09 4.71 17.63
C PRO A 17 -29.58 4.66 17.78
N SER A 18 -29.09 3.59 18.39
CA SER A 18 -27.69 3.25 18.35
C SER A 18 -27.43 3.02 16.88
N ALA A 19 -26.90 4.04 16.19
CA ALA A 19 -26.20 3.84 14.95
C ALA A 19 -25.00 2.98 15.35
N VAL A 20 -25.22 1.66 15.37
CA VAL A 20 -24.16 0.67 15.33
C VAL A 20 -23.47 0.96 14.01
N ILE A 21 -22.41 1.76 14.07
CA ILE A 21 -21.43 1.84 13.01
C ILE A 21 -20.87 0.42 12.96
N ALA A 22 -21.41 -0.40 12.07
CA ALA A 22 -20.88 -1.72 11.81
C ALA A 22 -19.46 -1.52 11.30
N GLN A 23 -18.49 -1.59 12.20
CA GLN A 23 -17.09 -1.54 11.86
C GLN A 23 -16.70 -2.99 11.57
N TYR A 24 -16.89 -3.38 10.31
CA TYR A 24 -16.70 -4.73 9.79
C TYR A 24 -15.22 -5.21 9.83
N GLY A 25 -14.36 -4.49 10.56
CA GLY A 25 -12.95 -4.78 10.75
C GLY A 25 -12.04 -4.30 9.61
N PHE A 26 -10.80 -4.77 9.67
CA PHE A 26 -9.80 -4.56 8.63
C PHE A 26 -9.76 -5.77 7.69
N CYS A 27 -9.34 -5.54 6.45
CA CYS A 27 -9.25 -6.58 5.43
C CYS A 27 -7.92 -6.50 4.67
N THR A 28 -7.60 -7.60 3.99
CA THR A 28 -6.49 -7.65 3.04
C THR A 28 -7.05 -7.98 1.66
N ALA A 29 -6.99 -7.02 0.74
CA ALA A 29 -7.45 -7.15 -0.63
C ALA A 29 -6.64 -8.20 -1.41
N THR A 30 -7.19 -8.64 -2.55
CA THR A 30 -6.60 -9.64 -3.46
C THR A 30 -5.21 -9.22 -3.97
N ASN A 31 -4.98 -7.91 -4.07
CA ASN A 31 -3.68 -7.32 -4.42
C ASN A 31 -2.70 -7.23 -3.23
N GLY A 32 -2.98 -7.89 -2.11
CA GLY A 32 -2.18 -7.85 -0.87
C GLY A 32 -2.26 -6.52 -0.10
N ARG A 33 -3.17 -5.62 -0.49
CA ARG A 33 -3.32 -4.30 0.13
C ARG A 33 -4.17 -4.36 1.39
N ARG A 34 -3.69 -3.75 2.47
CA ARG A 34 -4.46 -3.57 3.71
C ARG A 34 -5.49 -2.47 3.54
N GLY A 35 -6.70 -2.72 4.00
CA GLY A 35 -7.84 -1.82 3.87
C GLY A 35 -8.81 -1.98 5.03
N GLU A 36 -9.94 -1.29 4.90
CA GLU A 36 -11.05 -1.41 5.85
C GLU A 36 -12.28 -1.97 5.15
N CYS A 37 -13.02 -2.80 5.86
CA CYS A 37 -14.31 -3.25 5.38
C CYS A 37 -15.32 -2.12 5.58
N ILE A 38 -15.93 -1.63 4.49
CA ILE A 38 -16.92 -0.56 4.52
C ILE A 38 -17.83 -0.69 3.28
N SER A 39 -18.96 0.03 3.26
CA SER A 39 -19.84 -0.02 2.10
C SER A 39 -19.16 0.53 0.84
N THR A 40 -19.39 -0.08 -0.31
CA THR A 40 -18.84 0.33 -1.61
C THR A 40 -19.12 1.80 -1.92
N SER A 41 -20.33 2.26 -1.59
CA SER A 41 -20.71 3.68 -1.68
C SER A 41 -19.82 4.58 -0.83
N LYS A 42 -19.60 4.23 0.44
CA LYS A 42 -18.78 5.04 1.36
C LYS A 42 -17.30 4.98 0.98
N CYS A 43 -16.82 3.82 0.53
CA CYS A 43 -15.47 3.66 0.01
C CYS A 43 -15.23 4.62 -1.16
N LYS A 44 -16.16 4.67 -2.13
CA LYS A 44 -16.08 5.57 -3.28
C LYS A 44 -16.13 7.05 -2.87
N THR A 45 -17.01 7.42 -1.93
CA THR A 45 -17.06 8.79 -1.38
C THR A 45 -15.75 9.17 -0.67
N ASN A 46 -15.13 8.22 0.02
CA ASN A 46 -13.84 8.41 0.69
C ASN A 46 -12.65 8.37 -0.29
N GLY A 47 -12.87 8.23 -1.60
CA GLY A 47 -11.80 8.17 -2.62
C GLY A 47 -10.99 6.86 -2.61
N GLY A 48 -11.55 5.80 -2.04
CA GLY A 48 -11.01 4.44 -2.07
C GLY A 48 -11.57 3.60 -3.22
N SER A 49 -11.05 2.39 -3.36
CA SER A 49 -11.48 1.37 -4.32
C SER A 49 -11.86 0.07 -3.59
N SER A 50 -13.04 -0.44 -3.91
CA SER A 50 -13.57 -1.67 -3.31
C SER A 50 -13.09 -2.91 -4.05
N ASP A 51 -12.64 -3.91 -3.30
CA ASP A 51 -12.30 -5.23 -3.82
C ASP A 51 -13.54 -6.16 -3.78
N PRO A 52 -13.98 -6.70 -4.94
CA PRO A 52 -15.19 -7.52 -5.03
C PRO A 52 -15.02 -8.96 -4.52
N ALA A 53 -13.88 -9.34 -3.94
CA ALA A 53 -13.61 -10.71 -3.49
C ALA A 53 -14.34 -11.17 -2.20
N ASN A 54 -15.42 -10.48 -1.77
CA ASN A 54 -16.21 -10.80 -0.57
C ASN A 54 -15.35 -11.09 0.68
N LEU A 55 -14.30 -10.29 0.86
CA LEU A 55 -13.30 -10.45 1.92
C LEU A 55 -13.77 -9.92 3.29
N CYS A 56 -14.97 -9.35 3.34
CA CYS A 56 -15.55 -8.69 4.49
C CYS A 56 -16.85 -9.40 4.90
N PRO A 57 -17.12 -9.55 6.22
CA PRO A 57 -18.37 -10.13 6.68
C PRO A 57 -19.54 -9.18 6.38
N GLY A 58 -20.60 -9.69 5.75
CA GLY A 58 -21.79 -8.92 5.42
C GLY A 58 -22.37 -9.28 4.05
N ASP A 59 -23.11 -8.34 3.47
CA ASP A 59 -23.65 -8.43 2.11
C ASP A 59 -22.65 -7.92 1.06
N ASN A 60 -22.97 -8.09 -0.23
CA ASN A 60 -22.13 -7.69 -1.36
C ASN A 60 -21.81 -6.19 -1.41
N SER A 61 -22.52 -5.35 -0.66
CA SER A 61 -22.23 -3.92 -0.56
C SER A 61 -21.10 -3.62 0.41
N ILE A 62 -20.72 -4.56 1.29
CA ILE A 62 -19.60 -4.40 2.23
C ILE A 62 -18.37 -5.06 1.62
N GLN A 63 -17.44 -4.24 1.17
CA GLN A 63 -16.27 -4.71 0.44
C GLN A 63 -14.99 -4.16 1.07
N CYS A 64 -13.87 -4.81 0.75
CA CYS A 64 -12.58 -4.36 1.24
C CYS A 64 -12.19 -3.06 0.52
N CYS A 65 -12.26 -1.94 1.23
CA CYS A 65 -11.90 -0.64 0.71
C CYS A 65 -10.41 -0.42 0.87
N THR A 66 -9.73 -0.28 -0.26
CA THR A 66 -8.32 0.04 -0.33
C THR A 66 -8.11 1.43 -0.90
N TYR A 67 -7.00 2.06 -0.51
CA TYR A 67 -6.69 3.42 -0.91
C TYR A 67 -5.48 3.48 -1.83
N ARG A 68 -5.24 4.65 -2.43
CA ARG A 68 -4.10 4.89 -3.33
C ARG A 68 -2.76 4.86 -2.58
N THR A 69 -1.65 4.86 -3.33
CA THR A 69 -0.32 5.10 -2.75
C THR A 69 -0.17 6.56 -2.35
N CYS A 70 0.76 6.84 -1.45
CA CYS A 70 1.03 8.18 -0.94
C CYS A 70 2.54 8.42 -0.84
N THR A 71 2.93 9.69 -0.72
CA THR A 71 4.30 10.10 -0.43
C THR A 71 4.26 10.99 0.81
N ASN A 72 4.99 10.62 1.85
CA ASN A 72 5.00 11.36 3.11
C ASN A 72 5.67 12.73 2.96
N THR A 73 5.57 13.55 4.01
CA THR A 73 6.20 14.91 4.07
C THR A 73 7.72 14.90 3.91
N LYS A 74 8.38 13.73 4.05
CA LYS A 74 9.82 13.51 3.87
C LYS A 74 10.18 12.93 2.50
N GLY A 75 9.23 12.86 1.56
CA GLY A 75 9.45 12.31 0.22
C GLY A 75 9.52 10.78 0.14
N VAL A 76 9.11 10.07 1.20
CA VAL A 76 9.12 8.60 1.27
C VAL A 76 7.78 8.05 0.79
N GLY A 77 7.83 7.15 -0.20
CA GLY A 77 6.66 6.45 -0.70
C GLY A 77 6.09 5.46 0.31
N GLY A 78 4.76 5.42 0.43
CA GLY A 78 4.01 4.58 1.34
C GLY A 78 2.65 4.17 0.78
N MET A 79 1.89 3.46 1.60
CA MET A 79 0.55 2.98 1.26
C MET A 79 -0.47 3.61 2.20
N CYS A 80 -1.55 4.17 1.63
CA CYS A 80 -2.68 4.60 2.44
C CYS A 80 -3.41 3.38 2.99
N GLN A 81 -3.40 3.24 4.30
CA GLN A 81 -4.07 2.15 5.01
C GLN A 81 -4.51 2.65 6.40
N PRO A 82 -5.38 1.88 7.09
CA PRO A 82 -5.72 2.18 8.48
C PRO A 82 -4.48 2.25 9.35
N THR A 83 -4.38 3.27 10.20
CA THR A 83 -3.26 3.44 11.15
C THR A 83 -3.07 2.21 12.04
N ALA A 84 -4.17 1.58 12.44
CA ALA A 84 -4.17 0.36 13.24
C ALA A 84 -3.51 -0.84 12.53
N THR A 85 -3.50 -0.87 11.20
CA THR A 85 -2.84 -1.92 10.43
C THR A 85 -1.46 -1.50 9.92
N CYS A 86 -1.00 -0.29 10.24
CA CYS A 86 0.31 0.20 9.83
C CYS A 86 1.41 -0.37 10.74
N ASN A 87 2.30 -1.19 10.18
CA ASN A 87 3.43 -1.79 10.90
C ASN A 87 4.70 -0.91 10.82
N GLY A 88 4.55 0.41 10.62
CA GLY A 88 5.63 1.36 10.36
C GLY A 88 5.27 2.77 10.81
N ASN A 89 5.80 3.79 10.14
CA ASN A 89 5.49 5.18 10.43
C ASN A 89 4.22 5.61 9.69
N SER A 90 3.23 6.07 10.44
CA SER A 90 2.04 6.73 9.89
C SER A 90 2.30 8.24 9.82
N ASP A 91 2.12 8.84 8.65
CA ASP A 91 2.14 10.29 8.49
C ASP A 91 0.69 10.83 8.64
N PRO A 92 0.39 11.62 9.69
CA PRO A 92 -0.93 12.19 9.93
C PRO A 92 -1.28 13.35 8.98
N ALA A 93 -0.41 13.71 8.03
CA ALA A 93 -0.78 14.64 6.99
C ALA A 93 -1.94 14.10 6.13
N ASN A 94 -2.81 14.99 5.64
CA ASN A 94 -3.98 14.70 4.79
C ASN A 94 -3.58 14.26 3.36
N LEU A 95 -2.67 13.30 3.25
CA LEU A 95 -2.08 12.80 2.01
C LEU A 95 -2.92 11.68 1.39
N CYS A 96 -3.71 11.00 2.23
CA CYS A 96 -4.61 9.93 1.85
C CYS A 96 -6.05 10.42 1.75
N PRO A 97 -6.80 10.03 0.70
CA PRO A 97 -8.21 10.34 0.63
C PRO A 97 -8.98 9.48 1.63
N GLY A 98 -9.99 10.08 2.26
CA GLY A 98 -10.87 9.39 3.20
C GLY A 98 -10.78 9.95 4.62
N PRO A 99 -11.19 9.17 5.62
CA PRO A 99 -11.24 9.60 7.01
C PRO A 99 -9.84 9.67 7.64
N ASN A 100 -9.71 10.42 8.74
CA ASN A 100 -8.43 10.74 9.40
C ASN A 100 -7.63 9.53 9.91
N HIS A 101 -8.26 8.36 10.06
CA HIS A 101 -7.58 7.12 10.46
C HIS A 101 -6.95 6.37 9.27
N ILE A 102 -7.18 6.83 8.04
CA ILE A 102 -6.48 6.36 6.84
C ILE A 102 -5.30 7.29 6.61
N GLN A 103 -4.12 6.82 6.98
CA GLN A 103 -2.89 7.62 6.94
C GLN A 103 -1.87 7.03 5.99
N CYS A 104 -0.91 7.85 5.61
CA CYS A 104 0.19 7.39 4.78
C CYS A 104 1.11 6.52 5.62
N CYS A 105 0.97 5.20 5.51
CA CYS A 105 1.84 4.26 6.17
C CYS A 105 3.09 4.03 5.32
N THR A 106 4.20 4.59 5.75
CA THR A 106 5.51 4.24 5.25
C THR A 106 6.06 3.15 6.15
N SER A 107 6.12 1.92 5.65
CA SER A 107 6.80 0.87 6.40
C SER A 107 8.26 1.27 6.60
N ASN A 108 8.87 0.88 7.73
CA ASN A 108 10.33 0.90 7.89
C ASN A 108 11.04 0.02 6.82
N GLY A 109 10.28 -0.67 5.96
CA GLY A 109 10.75 -1.37 4.77
C GLY A 109 9.66 -1.69 3.74
N GLY A 110 8.89 -0.70 3.26
CA GLY A 110 7.87 -0.98 2.26
C GLY A 110 7.17 0.25 1.70
N GLY A 111 7.52 0.62 0.47
CA GLY A 111 6.81 1.61 -0.33
C GLY A 111 7.67 2.57 -1.13
N SER A 112 8.97 2.63 -0.90
CA SER A 112 10.01 3.16 -1.81
C SER A 112 11.32 2.98 -1.07
N SER A 113 11.99 1.85 -1.28
CA SER A 113 13.29 1.63 -0.67
C SER A 113 14.27 2.60 -1.31
N ASN A 114 14.49 3.78 -0.72
CA ASN A 114 15.77 4.46 -0.84
C ASN A 114 16.88 3.68 -0.08
N GLY A 115 16.52 2.58 0.60
CA GLY A 115 17.45 1.60 1.14
C GLY A 115 17.81 0.47 0.18
N ASN A 116 18.81 -0.28 0.61
CA ASN A 116 19.29 -1.47 -0.07
C ASN A 116 18.26 -2.61 0.02
N LEU A 117 18.08 -3.35 -1.07
CA LEU A 117 17.38 -4.63 -1.06
C LEU A 117 18.19 -5.64 -0.23
N PRO A 118 17.54 -6.61 0.42
CA PRO A 118 18.24 -7.66 1.16
C PRO A 118 19.29 -8.34 0.28
N GLY A 119 20.55 -8.36 0.75
CA GLY A 119 21.67 -8.97 0.03
C GLY A 119 22.24 -8.17 -1.16
N LEU A 120 21.77 -6.94 -1.40
CA LEU A 120 22.25 -6.06 -2.46
C LEU A 120 22.80 -4.74 -1.91
N ASP A 121 23.73 -4.10 -2.62
CA ASP A 121 24.17 -2.73 -2.33
C ASP A 121 23.23 -1.66 -2.93
N ALA A 122 23.51 -0.38 -2.74
CA ALA A 122 22.67 0.72 -3.21
C ALA A 122 22.53 0.78 -4.74
N VAL A 123 23.61 0.50 -5.47
CA VAL A 123 23.65 0.51 -6.94
C VAL A 123 22.86 -0.67 -7.47
N GLN A 124 23.12 -1.85 -6.95
CA GLN A 124 22.40 -3.08 -7.32
C GLN A 124 20.91 -2.96 -7.01
N SER A 125 20.57 -2.38 -5.87
CA SER A 125 19.17 -2.17 -5.45
C SER A 125 18.43 -1.20 -6.36
N LYS A 126 19.10 -0.15 -6.84
CA LYS A 126 18.56 0.78 -7.84
C LYS A 126 18.22 0.05 -9.13
N TYR A 127 19.13 -0.74 -9.68
CA TYR A 127 18.90 -1.47 -10.93
C TYR A 127 17.93 -2.63 -10.79
N ALA A 128 17.96 -3.37 -9.67
CA ALA A 128 16.98 -4.40 -9.36
C ALA A 128 15.55 -3.85 -9.32
N ARG A 129 15.37 -2.63 -8.78
CA ARG A 129 14.08 -1.94 -8.81
C ARG A 129 13.65 -1.54 -10.22
N ILE A 130 14.58 -1.10 -11.06
CA ILE A 130 14.31 -0.80 -12.47
C ILE A 130 13.86 -2.07 -13.21
N ILE A 131 14.61 -3.17 -13.10
CA ILE A 131 14.27 -4.46 -13.71
C ILE A 131 12.88 -4.92 -13.25
N ALA A 132 12.61 -4.89 -11.95
CA ALA A 132 11.32 -5.30 -11.41
C ALA A 132 10.17 -4.39 -11.88
N LYS A 133 10.42 -3.08 -12.04
CA LYS A 133 9.44 -2.15 -12.61
C LYS A 133 9.17 -2.49 -14.08
N THR A 134 10.22 -2.67 -14.87
CA THR A 134 10.12 -3.03 -16.28
C THR A 134 9.37 -4.35 -16.47
N ALA A 135 9.66 -5.38 -15.68
CA ALA A 135 8.94 -6.66 -15.74
C ALA A 135 7.43 -6.49 -15.49
N ARG A 136 7.04 -5.61 -14.55
CA ARG A 136 5.63 -5.27 -14.32
C ARG A 136 5.02 -4.51 -15.49
N ASP A 137 5.75 -3.54 -16.05
CA ASP A 137 5.28 -2.74 -17.18
C ASP A 137 5.01 -3.62 -18.42
N TYR A 138 5.79 -4.69 -18.60
CA TYR A 138 5.60 -5.71 -19.64
C TYR A 138 4.60 -6.83 -19.27
N GLY A 139 4.00 -6.79 -18.08
CA GLY A 139 3.05 -7.82 -17.64
C GLY A 139 3.66 -9.21 -17.46
N LEU A 140 4.96 -9.31 -17.19
CA LEU A 140 5.62 -10.59 -17.01
C LEU A 140 5.16 -11.28 -15.71
N PRO A 141 5.05 -12.63 -15.71
CA PRO A 141 4.80 -13.36 -14.48
C PRO A 141 5.97 -13.17 -13.51
N ILE A 142 5.72 -13.37 -12.21
CA ILE A 142 6.75 -13.22 -11.16
C ILE A 142 8.01 -14.03 -11.47
N ARG A 143 7.85 -15.23 -12.01
CA ARG A 143 8.99 -16.08 -12.44
C ARG A 143 9.83 -15.44 -13.54
N GLY A 144 9.24 -14.67 -14.45
CA GLY A 144 9.98 -13.91 -15.45
C GLY A 144 10.82 -12.78 -14.82
N CYS A 145 10.28 -12.10 -13.82
CA CYS A 145 11.04 -11.09 -13.06
C CYS A 145 12.20 -11.72 -12.27
N GLU A 146 11.99 -12.90 -11.69
CA GLU A 146 13.02 -13.65 -10.95
C GLU A 146 14.18 -14.05 -11.86
N VAL A 147 13.88 -14.64 -13.02
CA VAL A 147 14.89 -14.98 -14.04
C VAL A 147 15.66 -13.73 -14.47
N ALA A 148 14.98 -12.61 -14.75
CA ALA A 148 15.64 -11.37 -15.14
C ALA A 148 16.62 -10.84 -14.07
N ILE A 149 16.24 -10.92 -12.79
CA ILE A 149 17.12 -10.50 -11.68
C ILE A 149 18.31 -11.45 -11.54
N VAL A 150 18.08 -12.77 -11.57
CA VAL A 150 19.17 -13.77 -11.47
C VAL A 150 20.15 -13.64 -12.64
N THR A 151 19.64 -13.44 -13.87
CA THR A 151 20.48 -13.16 -15.04
C THR A 151 21.31 -11.89 -14.84
N ALA A 152 20.70 -10.80 -14.36
CA ALA A 152 21.44 -9.57 -14.08
C ALA A 152 22.54 -9.77 -13.00
N ILE A 153 22.31 -10.63 -12.00
CA ILE A 153 23.31 -10.98 -10.99
C ILE A 153 24.51 -11.70 -11.63
N VAL A 154 24.27 -12.72 -12.45
CA VAL A 154 25.36 -13.55 -12.99
C VAL A 154 26.12 -12.85 -14.12
N GLU A 155 25.46 -12.03 -14.93
CA GLU A 155 26.10 -11.37 -16.07
C GLU A 155 26.89 -10.12 -15.69
N SER A 156 26.42 -9.36 -14.70
CA SER A 156 27.03 -8.07 -14.37
C SER A 156 27.01 -7.73 -12.89
N ASN A 157 26.63 -8.65 -12.02
CA ASN A 157 26.39 -8.38 -10.61
C ASN A 157 25.39 -7.21 -10.40
N ILE A 158 24.41 -7.10 -11.32
CA ILE A 158 23.42 -6.01 -11.43
C ILE A 158 24.07 -4.63 -11.54
N ARG A 159 25.11 -4.51 -12.37
CA ARG A 159 25.78 -3.24 -12.68
C ARG A 159 25.79 -2.94 -14.17
N VAL A 160 25.93 -1.66 -14.50
CA VAL A 160 26.07 -1.15 -15.86
C VAL A 160 27.52 -0.73 -16.08
N TYR A 161 28.21 -1.46 -16.95
CA TYR A 161 29.63 -1.19 -17.25
C TYR A 161 29.79 -0.43 -18.56
N ALA A 162 30.63 0.60 -18.57
CA ALA A 162 31.11 1.22 -19.79
C ALA A 162 32.20 0.34 -20.43
N ASN A 163 32.18 0.20 -21.75
CA ASN A 163 33.20 -0.57 -22.47
C ASN A 163 34.43 0.30 -22.76
N SER A 164 35.59 -0.09 -22.25
CA SER A 164 36.85 0.62 -22.48
C SER A 164 37.29 0.67 -23.95
N LYS A 165 36.89 -0.32 -24.77
CA LYS A 165 37.18 -0.38 -26.21
C LYS A 165 36.22 0.43 -27.07
N VAL A 166 35.15 1.00 -26.47
CA VAL A 166 34.14 1.79 -27.18
C VAL A 166 34.00 3.15 -26.47
N PRO A 167 34.78 4.16 -26.86
CA PRO A 167 34.78 5.48 -26.21
C PRO A 167 33.40 6.14 -26.13
N GLU A 168 32.50 5.83 -27.07
CA GLU A 168 31.12 6.30 -27.07
C GLU A 168 30.32 5.77 -25.88
N SER A 169 30.70 4.60 -25.34
CA SER A 169 30.03 3.97 -24.20
C SER A 169 30.09 4.83 -22.92
N TYR A 170 31.12 5.68 -22.78
CA TYR A 170 31.26 6.58 -21.63
C TYR A 170 30.24 7.72 -21.62
N LYS A 171 29.56 7.97 -22.75
CA LYS A 171 28.50 8.98 -22.85
C LYS A 171 27.22 8.57 -22.12
N TYR A 172 27.07 7.28 -21.80
CA TYR A 172 25.91 6.74 -21.11
C TYR A 172 26.20 6.59 -19.61
N PRO A 173 25.16 6.70 -18.74
CA PRO A 173 25.32 6.45 -17.31
C PRO A 173 25.87 5.03 -17.06
N HIS A 174 26.97 4.94 -16.30
CA HIS A 174 27.65 3.69 -15.98
C HIS A 174 28.19 3.72 -14.54
N ASP A 175 28.37 2.53 -13.95
CA ASP A 175 28.84 2.34 -12.58
C ASP A 175 30.35 2.10 -12.53
N ALA A 176 30.89 1.48 -13.56
CA ALA A 176 32.29 1.12 -13.67
C ALA A 176 32.68 0.91 -15.14
N VAL A 177 33.97 0.73 -15.40
CA VAL A 177 34.49 0.42 -16.73
C VAL A 177 34.83 -1.06 -16.78
N GLY A 178 34.25 -1.77 -17.75
CA GLY A 178 34.59 -3.15 -18.04
C GLY A 178 36.01 -3.26 -18.56
N LYS A 179 36.84 -4.07 -17.88
CA LYS A 179 38.07 -4.59 -18.48
C LYS A 179 37.66 -5.81 -19.29
N SER A 180 37.72 -5.73 -20.61
CA SER A 180 37.70 -6.95 -21.40
C SER A 180 38.93 -7.77 -21.00
N LEU A 181 38.75 -9.07 -20.74
CA LEU A 181 39.86 -10.01 -20.89
C LEU A 181 40.41 -9.91 -22.32
#